data_AF-E9DNI5-F1
#
_entry.id   AF-E9DNI5-F1
#
_cell.length_a   1.000
_cell.length_b   1.000
_cell.length_c   1.000
_cell.angle_alpha   90.00
_cell.angle_beta   90.00
_cell.angle_gamma   90.00
#
_symmetry.space_group_name_H-M   'P 1'
#
loop_
_entity.id
_entity.type
_entity.pdbx_description
1 polymer ?
#
loop_
_entity_poly.entity_id
_entity_poly.type
_entity_poly.pdbx_seq_one_letter_code
_entity_poly.pdbx_strand_id
1 'polypeptide(L)'
;MRQDIEALCAERDALEKEVEALKAKRDDLFEGVRDAEQMKSVAWDSFYALADHLRAEEKQREFANNYWEHVSGDLKIDMEFVLSRGLRFKRLLSQGQFDLVSQELDVFEKELDDLARSFGVELDRLPEEPSPID
;
A
#
# COMPACT_ATOMS: atom_id res chain seq x y z
N MET A 1 2.79 -84.78 -17.58
CA MET A 1 3.92 -84.18 -18.31
C MET A 1 3.48 -83.20 -19.41
N ARG A 2 2.70 -83.60 -20.43
CA ARG A 2 2.22 -82.65 -21.47
C ARG A 2 1.26 -81.58 -20.93
N GLN A 3 0.28 -81.99 -20.11
CA GLN A 3 -0.67 -81.07 -19.48
C GLN A 3 0.02 -80.08 -18.51
N ASP A 4 1.06 -80.54 -17.80
CA ASP A 4 1.84 -79.67 -16.90
C ASP A 4 2.64 -78.61 -17.69
N ILE A 5 3.18 -78.97 -18.86
CA ILE A 5 3.88 -78.04 -19.76
C ILE A 5 2.91 -76.98 -20.31
N GLU A 6 1.70 -77.39 -20.72
CA GLU A 6 0.68 -76.47 -21.20
C GLU A 6 0.22 -75.49 -20.10
N ALA A 7 0.06 -75.97 -18.87
CA ALA A 7 -0.27 -75.13 -17.72
C ALA A 7 0.84 -74.11 -17.41
N LEU A 8 2.11 -74.55 -17.41
CA LEU A 8 3.27 -73.66 -17.20
C LEU A 8 3.41 -72.61 -18.31
N CYS A 9 3.11 -72.96 -19.57
CA CYS A 9 3.11 -71.98 -20.66
C CYS A 9 2.01 -70.92 -20.50
N ALA A 10 0.81 -71.31 -20.09
CA ALA A 10 -0.28 -70.38 -19.83
C ALA A 10 0.03 -69.43 -18.66
N GLU A 11 0.66 -69.94 -17.60
CA GLU A 11 1.12 -69.15 -16.47
C GLU A 11 2.21 -68.15 -16.87
N ARG A 12 3.19 -68.56 -17.69
CA ARG A 12 4.19 -67.65 -18.25
C ARG A 12 3.54 -66.50 -19.02
N ASP A 13 2.59 -66.80 -19.91
CA ASP A 13 1.94 -65.77 -20.74
C ASP A 13 1.09 -64.81 -19.90
N ALA A 14 0.49 -65.30 -18.80
CA ALA A 14 -0.22 -64.46 -17.85
C ALA A 14 0.73 -63.54 -17.08
N LEU A 15 1.86 -64.06 -16.60
CA LEU A 15 2.88 -63.28 -15.91
C LEU A 15 3.52 -62.24 -16.82
N GLU A 16 3.75 -62.56 -18.09
CA GLU A 16 4.28 -61.59 -19.06
C GLU A 16 3.33 -60.41 -19.26
N LYS A 17 2.02 -60.69 -19.39
CA LYS A 17 0.98 -59.63 -19.47
C LYS A 17 0.91 -58.80 -18.19
N GLU A 18 1.00 -59.43 -17.03
CA GLU A 18 0.99 -58.72 -15.74
C GLU A 18 2.20 -57.82 -15.59
N VAL A 19 3.39 -58.29 -15.99
CA VAL A 19 4.61 -57.48 -16.01
C VAL A 19 4.43 -56.26 -16.92
N GLU A 20 3.94 -56.43 -18.15
CA GLU A 20 3.72 -55.30 -19.05
C GLU A 20 2.71 -54.29 -18.49
N ALA A 21 1.63 -54.76 -17.87
CA ALA A 21 0.67 -53.89 -17.20
C ALA A 21 1.29 -53.12 -16.01
N LEU A 22 2.15 -53.78 -15.23
CA LEU A 22 2.88 -53.14 -14.13
C LEU A 22 3.91 -52.12 -14.64
N LYS A 23 4.58 -52.37 -15.77
CA LYS A 23 5.48 -51.39 -16.39
C LYS A 23 4.72 -50.14 -16.80
N ALA A 24 3.59 -50.29 -17.49
CA ALA A 24 2.75 -49.16 -17.89
C ALA A 24 2.29 -48.34 -16.68
N LYS A 25 1.79 -49.00 -15.63
CA LYS A 25 1.38 -48.32 -14.39
C LYS A 25 2.53 -47.58 -13.70
N ARG A 26 3.74 -48.16 -13.73
CA ARG A 26 4.94 -47.54 -13.18
C ARG A 26 5.33 -46.29 -13.97
N ASP A 27 5.22 -46.33 -15.30
CA ASP A 27 5.54 -45.19 -16.16
C ASP A 27 4.52 -44.04 -15.93
N ASP A 28 3.22 -44.35 -15.88
CA ASP A 28 2.16 -43.37 -15.56
C ASP A 28 2.38 -42.71 -14.19
N LEU A 29 2.78 -43.50 -13.17
CA LEU A 29 3.08 -42.97 -11.84
C LEU A 29 4.30 -42.04 -11.86
N PHE A 30 5.33 -42.38 -12.64
CA PHE A 30 6.49 -41.50 -12.78
C PHE A 30 6.12 -40.17 -13.45
N GLU A 31 5.21 -40.17 -14.43
CA GLU A 31 4.70 -38.93 -15.01
C GLU A 31 3.92 -38.10 -13.98
N GLY A 32 3.04 -38.74 -13.21
CA GLY A 32 2.29 -38.06 -12.15
C GLY A 32 3.19 -37.45 -11.06
N VAL A 33 4.28 -38.13 -10.70
CA VAL A 33 5.28 -37.58 -9.76
C VAL A 33 5.97 -36.35 -10.35
N ARG A 34 6.39 -36.43 -11.62
CA ARG A 34 7.03 -35.30 -12.32
C ARG A 34 6.12 -34.07 -12.36
N ASP A 35 4.86 -34.26 -12.69
CA ASP A 35 3.88 -33.16 -12.76
C ASP A 35 3.63 -32.55 -11.37
N ALA A 36 3.53 -33.38 -10.33
CA ALA A 36 3.38 -32.91 -8.95
C ALA A 36 4.61 -32.12 -8.46
N GLU A 37 5.82 -32.54 -8.82
CA GLU A 37 7.04 -31.80 -8.51
C GLU A 37 7.10 -30.44 -9.22
N GLN A 38 6.68 -30.38 -10.48
CA GLN A 38 6.57 -29.11 -11.21
C GLN A 38 5.55 -28.18 -10.57
N MET A 39 4.36 -28.68 -10.24
CA MET A 39 3.32 -27.90 -9.55
C MET A 39 3.82 -27.37 -8.20
N LYS A 40 4.57 -28.19 -7.46
CA LYS A 40 5.19 -27.76 -6.19
C LYS A 40 6.19 -26.62 -6.41
N SER A 41 7.02 -26.68 -7.45
CA SER A 41 7.95 -25.60 -7.77
C SER A 41 7.21 -24.30 -8.06
N VAL A 42 6.18 -24.33 -8.92
CA VAL A 42 5.38 -23.15 -9.26
C VAL A 42 4.65 -22.58 -8.03
N ALA A 43 4.16 -23.45 -7.14
CA ALA A 43 3.55 -23.03 -5.88
C ALA A 43 4.55 -22.31 -4.97
N TRP A 44 5.79 -22.79 -4.89
CA TRP A 44 6.85 -22.12 -4.14
C TRP A 44 7.21 -20.75 -4.73
N ASP A 45 7.38 -20.66 -6.05
CA ASP A 45 7.66 -19.39 -6.72
C ASP A 45 6.54 -18.38 -6.48
N SER A 46 5.28 -18.83 -6.54
CA SER A 46 4.11 -18.01 -6.25
C SER A 46 4.07 -17.53 -4.80
N PHE A 47 4.42 -18.40 -3.85
CA PHE A 47 4.51 -18.04 -2.44
C PHE A 47 5.55 -16.95 -2.20
N TYR A 48 6.75 -17.07 -2.77
CA TYR A 48 7.81 -16.07 -2.61
C TYR A 48 7.44 -14.74 -3.27
N ALA A 49 6.84 -14.76 -4.47
CA ALA A 49 6.35 -13.55 -5.11
C ALA A 49 5.30 -12.80 -4.25
N LEU A 50 4.39 -13.55 -3.61
CA LEU A 50 3.40 -12.97 -2.69
C LEU A 50 4.05 -12.40 -1.43
N ALA A 51 5.03 -13.09 -0.86
CA ALA A 51 5.76 -12.63 0.32
C ALA A 51 6.53 -11.32 0.03
N ASP A 52 7.18 -11.23 -1.12
CA ASP A 52 7.88 -10.03 -1.55
C ASP A 52 6.91 -8.85 -1.80
N HIS A 53 5.76 -9.13 -2.41
CA HIS A 53 4.71 -8.13 -2.59
C HIS A 53 4.17 -7.60 -1.26
N LEU A 54 3.85 -8.49 -0.31
CA LEU A 54 3.35 -8.10 1.01
C LEU A 54 4.36 -7.20 1.75
N ARG A 55 5.65 -7.54 1.65
CA ARG A 55 6.73 -6.75 2.23
C ARG A 55 6.86 -5.36 1.59
N ALA A 56 6.65 -5.27 0.27
CA ALA A 56 6.64 -3.99 -0.42
C ALA A 56 5.47 -3.11 0.03
N GLU A 57 4.27 -3.68 0.17
CA GLU A 57 3.08 -2.99 0.68
C GLU A 57 3.24 -2.54 2.14
N GLU A 58 3.84 -3.36 3.01
CA GLU A 58 4.21 -2.98 4.37
C GLU A 58 5.09 -1.74 4.39
N LYS A 59 6.14 -1.72 3.56
CA LYS A 59 7.05 -0.57 3.44
C LYS A 59 6.35 0.69 2.91
N GLN A 60 5.44 0.55 1.96
CA GLN A 60 4.66 1.68 1.45
C GLN A 60 3.75 2.27 2.54
N ARG A 61 3.08 1.41 3.30
CA ARG A 61 2.23 1.81 4.43
C ARG A 61 3.02 2.49 5.55
N GLU A 62 4.21 1.98 5.87
CA GLU A 62 5.13 2.65 6.81
C GLU A 62 5.50 4.05 6.33
N PHE A 63 5.86 4.20 5.05
CA PHE A 63 6.16 5.51 4.48
C PHE A 63 4.96 6.46 4.57
N ALA A 64 3.76 6.00 4.22
CA ALA A 64 2.54 6.80 4.28
C ALA A 64 2.20 7.21 5.72
N ASN A 65 2.34 6.31 6.70
CA ASN A 65 2.11 6.61 8.10
C ASN A 65 3.11 7.63 8.63
N ASN A 66 4.41 7.43 8.34
CA ASN A 66 5.45 8.36 8.76
C ASN A 66 5.26 9.75 8.12
N TYR A 67 4.88 9.79 6.84
CA TYR A 67 4.54 11.03 6.15
C TYR A 67 3.35 11.72 6.81
N TRP A 68 2.26 10.99 7.08
CA TRP A 68 1.08 11.55 7.72
C TRP A 68 1.35 12.04 9.15
N GLU A 69 2.09 11.28 9.95
CA GLU A 69 2.48 11.70 11.30
C GLU A 69 3.24 13.02 11.26
N HIS A 70 4.21 13.15 10.35
CA HIS A 70 4.98 14.38 10.19
C HIS A 70 4.11 15.56 9.72
N VAL A 71 3.33 15.38 8.65
CA VAL A 71 2.45 16.42 8.09
C VAL A 71 1.38 16.85 9.10
N SER A 72 0.83 15.91 9.87
CA SER A 72 -0.17 16.22 10.90
C SER A 72 0.41 17.04 12.05
N GLY A 73 1.68 16.81 12.40
CA GLY A 73 2.39 17.59 13.41
C GLY A 73 2.63 19.03 12.97
N ASP A 74 3.13 19.22 11.75
CA ASP A 74 3.39 20.55 11.19
C ASP A 74 2.07 21.32 11.01
N LEU A 75 1.06 20.69 10.40
CA LEU A 75 -0.27 21.29 10.22
C LEU A 75 -0.90 21.71 11.56
N LYS A 76 -0.68 20.96 12.63
CA LYS A 76 -1.19 21.32 13.95
C LYS A 76 -0.57 22.62 14.45
N ILE A 77 0.74 22.80 14.31
CA ILE A 77 1.45 24.01 14.72
C ILE A 77 0.88 25.23 13.97
N ASP A 78 0.67 25.08 12.66
CA ASP A 78 0.17 26.15 11.80
C ASP A 78 -1.29 26.52 12.13
N MET A 79 -2.13 25.52 12.42
CA MET A 79 -3.50 25.74 12.89
C MET A 79 -3.54 26.42 14.28
N GLU A 80 -2.65 26.03 15.19
CA GLU A 80 -2.51 26.66 16.51
C GLU A 80 -2.05 28.12 16.40
N PHE A 81 -1.17 28.44 15.44
CA PHE A 81 -0.77 29.80 15.11
C PHE A 81 -1.96 30.65 14.64
N VAL A 82 -2.74 30.19 13.66
CA VAL A 82 -3.92 30.90 13.14
C VAL A 82 -4.96 31.13 14.25
N LEU A 83 -5.22 30.10 15.06
CA LEU A 83 -6.13 30.21 16.21
C LEU A 83 -5.65 31.26 17.22
N SER A 84 -4.35 31.26 17.54
CA SER A 84 -3.74 32.20 18.48
C SER A 84 -3.87 33.65 18.00
N ARG A 85 -3.65 33.89 16.71
CA ARG A 85 -3.86 35.20 16.06
C ARG A 85 -5.33 35.62 16.15
N GLY A 86 -6.27 34.74 15.81
CA GLY A 86 -7.72 34.99 15.92
C GLY A 86 -8.16 35.37 17.34
N LEU A 87 -7.67 34.66 18.36
CA LEU A 87 -7.94 34.97 19.77
C LEU A 87 -7.36 36.32 20.20
N ARG A 88 -6.20 36.70 19.67
CA ARG A 88 -5.59 38.00 19.93
C ARG A 88 -6.40 39.13 19.31
N PHE A 89 -6.85 39.00 18.06
CA PHE A 89 -7.75 39.97 17.44
C PHE A 89 -9.04 40.15 18.25
N LYS A 90 -9.67 39.05 18.68
CA LYS A 90 -10.86 39.10 19.54
C LYS A 90 -10.62 39.91 20.82
N ARG A 91 -9.44 39.78 21.43
CA ARG A 91 -9.05 40.56 22.62
C ARG A 91 -8.89 42.04 22.30
N LEU A 92 -8.15 42.38 21.25
CA LEU A 92 -7.92 43.78 20.85
C LEU A 92 -9.22 44.50 20.50
N LEU A 93 -10.09 43.83 19.74
CA LEU A 93 -11.43 44.32 19.41
C LEU A 93 -12.27 44.56 20.67
N SER A 94 -12.25 43.63 21.63
CA SER A 94 -12.98 43.79 22.90
C SER A 94 -12.46 44.96 23.77
N GLN A 95 -11.20 45.36 23.55
CA GLN A 95 -10.56 46.48 24.24
C GLN A 95 -10.70 47.81 23.48
N GLY A 96 -11.36 47.82 22.31
CA GLY A 96 -11.49 49.00 21.46
C GLY A 96 -10.18 49.48 20.84
N GLN A 97 -9.15 48.63 20.77
CA GLN A 97 -7.81 48.99 20.27
C GLN A 97 -7.73 48.84 18.74
N PHE A 98 -8.57 49.56 18.01
CA PHE A 98 -8.72 49.38 16.56
C PHE A 98 -7.45 49.67 15.75
N ASP A 99 -6.68 50.71 16.11
CA ASP A 99 -5.40 50.99 15.43
C ASP A 99 -4.41 49.83 15.54
N LEU A 100 -4.39 49.16 16.72
CA LEU A 100 -3.54 48.00 16.95
C LEU A 100 -4.09 46.76 16.24
N VAL A 101 -5.41 46.63 16.07
CA VAL A 101 -6.01 45.57 15.24
C VAL A 101 -5.54 45.69 13.80
N SER A 102 -5.59 46.89 13.20
CA SER A 102 -5.15 47.09 11.81
C SER A 102 -3.68 46.76 11.62
N GLN A 103 -2.80 47.24 12.52
CA GLN A 103 -1.37 46.89 12.46
C GLN A 103 -1.11 45.39 12.56
N GLU A 104 -1.84 44.70 13.45
CA GLU A 104 -1.70 43.26 13.64
C GLU A 104 -2.28 42.46 12.47
N LEU A 105 -3.28 42.99 11.78
CA LEU A 105 -3.86 42.38 10.59
C LEU A 105 -2.85 42.44 9.42
N ASP A 106 -2.23 43.59 9.18
CA ASP A 106 -1.21 43.76 8.14
C ASP A 106 -0.01 42.81 8.33
N VAL A 107 0.41 42.61 9.59
CA VAL A 107 1.48 41.65 9.93
C VAL A 107 1.00 40.23 9.72
N PHE A 108 -0.21 39.91 10.16
CA PHE A 108 -0.78 38.57 10.04
C PHE A 108 -0.99 38.16 8.59
N GLU A 109 -1.42 39.06 7.70
CA GLU A 109 -1.56 38.78 6.27
C GLU A 109 -0.23 38.35 5.64
N LYS A 110 0.87 39.04 5.99
CA LYS A 110 2.21 38.66 5.52
C LYS A 110 2.66 37.30 6.07
N GLU A 111 2.42 37.06 7.36
CA GLU A 111 2.73 35.76 7.98
C GLU A 111 1.90 34.62 7.35
N LEU A 112 0.64 34.88 6.99
CA LEU A 112 -0.20 33.94 6.27
C LEU A 112 0.30 33.68 4.85
N ASP A 113 0.78 34.69 4.13
CA ASP A 113 1.39 34.50 2.81
C ASP A 113 2.67 33.66 2.90
N ASP A 114 3.52 33.93 3.88
CA ASP A 114 4.75 33.18 4.09
C ASP A 114 4.45 31.72 4.46
N LEU A 115 3.42 31.50 5.27
CA LEU A 115 2.89 30.18 5.60
C LEU A 115 2.33 29.46 4.37
N ALA A 116 1.50 30.13 3.56
CA ALA A 116 0.98 29.55 2.33
C ALA A 116 2.11 29.19 1.35
N ARG A 117 3.14 30.03 1.26
CA ARG A 117 4.35 29.76 0.46
C ARG A 117 5.12 28.55 0.96
N SER A 118 5.21 28.31 2.27
CA SER A 118 5.85 27.09 2.79
C SER A 118 5.08 25.83 2.43
N PHE A 119 3.77 25.94 2.21
CA PHE A 119 2.93 24.86 1.66
C PHE A 119 2.91 24.79 0.12
N GLY A 120 3.53 25.76 -0.57
CA GLY A 120 3.47 25.86 -2.03
C GLY A 120 2.08 26.23 -2.57
N VAL A 121 1.26 26.91 -1.75
CA VAL A 121 -0.11 27.32 -2.07
C VAL A 121 -0.17 28.84 -2.21
N GLU A 122 -0.97 29.32 -3.15
CA GLU A 122 -1.34 30.74 -3.25
C GLU A 122 -2.71 30.95 -2.60
N LEU A 123 -2.85 32.00 -1.77
CA LEU A 123 -4.10 32.34 -1.11
C LEU A 123 -4.99 33.17 -2.05
N ASP A 124 -6.22 32.71 -2.28
CA ASP A 124 -7.24 33.49 -2.97
C ASP A 124 -7.68 34.66 -2.08
N ARG A 125 -7.40 35.89 -2.53
CA ARG A 125 -7.79 37.11 -1.80
C ARG A 125 -9.13 37.64 -2.30
N LEU A 126 -9.92 38.17 -1.36
CA LEU A 126 -11.08 38.96 -1.71
C LEU A 126 -10.63 40.25 -2.45
N PRO A 127 -11.42 40.73 -3.43
CA PRO A 127 -11.12 42.00 -4.08
C PRO A 127 -11.12 43.13 -3.06
N GLU A 128 -10.20 44.10 -3.21
CA GLU A 128 -10.17 45.31 -2.38
C GLU A 128 -11.53 46.03 -2.46
N GLU A 129 -12.06 46.45 -1.31
CA GLU A 129 -13.28 47.25 -1.30
C GLU A 129 -13.07 48.55 -2.10
N PRO A 130 -14.04 48.95 -2.93
CA PRO A 130 -13.91 50.18 -3.70
C PRO A 130 -13.76 51.36 -2.75
N SER A 131 -12.79 52.24 -3.04
CA SER A 131 -12.56 53.46 -2.28
C SER A 131 -13.88 54.25 -2.12
N PRO A 132 -14.15 54.83 -0.94
CA PRO A 132 -15.32 55.67 -0.76
C PRO A 132 -15.32 56.76 -1.82
N ILE A 133 -16.43 56.89 -2.55
CA ILE A 133 -16.64 58.01 -3.46
C ILE A 133 -16.90 59.23 -2.57
N ASP A 134 -16.02 60.24 -2.69
CA ASP A 134 -16.11 61.54 -1.99
C ASP A 134 -17.49 62.21 -2.12
#